data_AF-A0A9W5R1F2-F1
#
_entry.id   AF-A0A9W5R1F2-F1
#
_cell.length_a   1.000
_cell.length_b   1.000
_cell.length_c   1.000
_cell.angle_alpha   90.00
_cell.angle_beta   90.00
_cell.angle_gamma   90.00
#
_symmetry.space_group_name_H-M   'P 1'
#
loop_
_entity.id
_entity.type
_entity.pdbx_description
1 polymer ?
#
loop_
_entity_poly.entity_id
_entity_poly.type
_entity_poly.pdbx_seq_one_letter_code
_entity_poly.pdbx_strand_id
1 'polypeptide(L)'
;MEKEIEERYISELDKLINRFFKLSTTFVEYSCYAPGMHDVILYNSKSNKLTYDHEYFVFTKSTKTLKSIKMLLKEGQNEDVIILLRSIYENYLNARYLNEHEEEYTNFLENPLNVAYGYYIMESTGQITNRDDRTVVGEQKNPSKMVLGKDKHYFYDFYDIFSRYSHCNAGIIEHYMEGANFTIEKENKNLETRLFVVFVYTKLFEHIVTVEGEDFKNHKIERDCYEIVLESLELQEQIFQALIEQYNANDSTFLKYSNKKMKGLLKDMKRSLKEELGSVKKHNN
;
A
#
# COMPACT_ATOMS: atom_id res chain seq x y z
N MET A 1 -4.35 -3.85 -26.07
CA MET A 1 -5.66 -4.10 -25.47
C MET A 1 -6.68 -3.20 -26.15
N GLU A 2 -7.88 -3.69 -26.41
CA GLU A 2 -8.94 -2.88 -27.00
C GLU A 2 -9.47 -1.87 -25.97
N LYS A 3 -9.87 -0.68 -26.43
CA LYS A 3 -10.33 0.41 -25.56
C LYS A 3 -11.52 0.01 -24.69
N GLU A 4 -12.47 -0.75 -25.24
CA GLU A 4 -13.64 -1.24 -24.50
C GLU A 4 -13.27 -2.18 -23.36
N ILE A 5 -12.23 -3.02 -23.55
CA ILE A 5 -11.72 -3.92 -22.51
C ILE A 5 -11.06 -3.11 -21.39
N GLU A 6 -10.27 -2.09 -21.76
CA GLU A 6 -9.63 -1.20 -20.80
C GLU A 6 -10.66 -0.45 -19.95
N GLU A 7 -11.69 0.14 -20.57
CA GLU A 7 -12.77 0.84 -19.87
C GLU A 7 -13.55 -0.08 -18.93
N ARG A 8 -13.78 -1.33 -19.35
CA ARG A 8 -14.39 -2.35 -18.48
C ARG A 8 -13.51 -2.62 -17.26
N TYR A 9 -12.20 -2.82 -17.44
CA TYR A 9 -11.30 -3.05 -16.29
C TYR A 9 -11.23 -1.86 -15.35
N ILE A 10 -11.19 -0.63 -15.88
CA ILE A 10 -11.26 0.60 -15.09
C ILE A 10 -12.53 0.61 -14.24
N SER A 11 -13.69 0.32 -14.82
CA SER A 11 -14.98 0.28 -14.12
C SER A 11 -15.01 -0.78 -13.00
N GLU A 12 -14.48 -1.98 -13.25
CA GLU A 12 -14.41 -3.04 -12.24
C GLU A 12 -13.44 -2.70 -11.09
N LEU A 13 -12.29 -2.08 -11.40
CA LEU A 13 -11.36 -1.59 -10.38
C LEU A 13 -12.00 -0.49 -9.54
N ASP A 14 -12.75 0.44 -10.13
CA ASP A 14 -13.47 1.49 -9.40
C ASP A 14 -14.53 0.89 -8.45
N LYS A 15 -15.22 -0.18 -8.87
CA LYS A 15 -16.14 -0.92 -7.98
C LYS A 15 -15.39 -1.53 -6.80
N LEU A 16 -14.26 -2.20 -7.03
CA LEU A 16 -13.43 -2.77 -5.96
C LEU A 16 -12.93 -1.71 -4.98
N ILE A 17 -12.37 -0.60 -5.49
CA ILE A 17 -11.89 0.52 -4.66
C ILE A 17 -13.03 1.06 -3.78
N ASN A 18 -14.24 1.19 -4.33
CA ASN A 18 -15.41 1.63 -3.58
C ASN A 18 -15.81 0.64 -2.48
N ARG A 19 -15.81 -0.67 -2.77
CA ARG A 19 -16.12 -1.72 -1.81
C ARG A 19 -15.06 -1.80 -0.71
N PHE A 20 -13.78 -1.78 -1.06
CA PHE A 20 -12.67 -1.75 -0.10
C PHE A 20 -12.84 -0.58 0.87
N PHE A 21 -13.03 0.63 0.34
CA PHE A 21 -13.24 1.81 1.19
C PHE A 21 -14.42 1.65 2.16
N LYS A 22 -15.55 1.09 1.71
CA LYS A 22 -16.74 0.88 2.54
C LYS A 22 -16.49 -0.14 3.66
N LEU A 23 -15.90 -1.28 3.33
CA LEU A 23 -15.58 -2.33 4.29
C LEU A 23 -14.52 -1.87 5.28
N SER A 24 -13.44 -1.24 4.81
CA SER A 24 -12.40 -0.68 5.67
C SER A 24 -12.92 0.39 6.62
N THR A 25 -13.83 1.27 6.17
CA THR A 25 -14.46 2.25 7.06
C THR A 25 -15.26 1.54 8.14
N THR A 26 -16.03 0.51 7.79
CA THR A 26 -16.81 -0.26 8.76
C THR A 26 -15.91 -0.98 9.77
N PHE A 27 -14.81 -1.54 9.29
CA PHE A 27 -13.81 -2.23 10.11
C PHE A 27 -13.11 -1.26 11.07
N VAL A 28 -12.66 -0.10 10.59
CA VAL A 28 -12.01 0.94 11.42
C VAL A 28 -12.93 1.39 12.56
N GLU A 29 -14.20 1.66 12.28
CA GLU A 29 -15.15 2.16 13.27
C GLU A 29 -15.57 1.11 14.32
N TYR A 30 -15.29 -0.18 14.10
CA TYR A 30 -15.73 -1.26 14.98
C TYR A 30 -14.58 -2.04 15.62
N SER A 31 -13.57 -2.42 14.85
CA SER A 31 -12.49 -3.32 15.26
C SER A 31 -11.21 -2.59 15.64
N CYS A 32 -10.92 -1.42 15.05
CA CYS A 32 -9.67 -0.70 15.31
C CYS A 32 -9.71 0.09 16.64
N TYR A 33 -9.58 -0.60 17.77
CA TYR A 33 -9.26 -0.01 19.08
C TYR A 33 -7.76 -0.15 19.39
N ALA A 34 -7.23 0.55 20.39
CA ALA A 34 -5.81 0.48 20.75
C ALA A 34 -5.57 -0.40 22.01
N PRO A 35 -5.61 -1.74 21.91
CA PRO A 35 -5.44 -2.65 23.04
C PRO A 35 -4.10 -2.47 23.78
N GLY A 36 -3.01 -2.26 23.05
CA GLY A 36 -1.68 -2.14 23.65
C GLY A 36 -1.57 -0.88 24.52
N MET A 37 -1.98 0.25 23.97
CA MET A 37 -1.99 1.53 24.66
C MET A 37 -2.94 1.52 25.86
N HIS A 38 -4.09 0.87 25.72
CA HIS A 38 -5.02 0.68 26.83
C HIS A 38 -4.37 -0.06 28.01
N ASP A 39 -3.63 -1.14 27.74
CA ASP A 39 -2.92 -1.90 28.77
C ASP A 39 -1.76 -1.10 29.40
N VAL A 40 -1.07 -0.29 28.60
CA VAL A 40 -0.04 0.63 29.12
C VAL A 40 -0.65 1.67 30.06
N ILE A 41 -1.80 2.26 29.72
CA ILE A 41 -2.45 3.29 30.54
C ILE A 41 -2.98 2.72 31.86
N LEU A 42 -3.64 1.57 31.83
CA LEU A 42 -4.30 1.01 33.02
C LEU A 42 -3.36 0.22 33.93
N TYR A 43 -2.43 -0.52 33.34
CA TYR A 43 -1.62 -1.51 34.05
C TYR A 43 -0.12 -1.21 34.01
N ASN A 44 0.30 -0.14 33.31
CA ASN A 44 1.70 0.18 33.05
C ASN A 44 2.47 -1.02 32.47
N SER A 45 1.79 -1.81 31.62
CA SER A 45 2.29 -3.05 31.06
C SER A 45 2.40 -2.93 29.55
N LYS A 46 3.61 -3.10 29.02
CA LYS A 46 3.86 -3.20 27.59
C LYS A 46 3.77 -4.66 27.17
N SER A 47 3.11 -4.92 26.04
CA SER A 47 2.98 -6.26 25.48
C SER A 47 2.95 -6.18 23.94
N ASN A 48 3.01 -7.34 23.30
CA ASN A 48 2.94 -7.47 21.84
C ASN A 48 1.62 -6.93 21.27
N LYS A 49 0.62 -6.63 22.10
CA LYS A 49 -0.60 -5.93 21.68
C LYS A 49 -0.35 -4.54 21.07
N LEU A 50 0.81 -3.94 21.36
CA LEU A 50 1.23 -2.70 20.70
C LEU A 50 1.45 -2.89 19.20
N THR A 51 1.77 -4.09 18.73
CA THR A 51 1.82 -4.39 17.29
C THR A 51 0.45 -4.19 16.64
N TYR A 52 -0.63 -4.63 17.28
CA TYR A 52 -2.00 -4.39 16.78
C TYR A 52 -2.35 -2.90 16.75
N ASP A 53 -1.94 -2.12 17.75
CA ASP A 53 -2.15 -0.66 17.74
C ASP A 53 -1.51 -0.01 16.51
N HIS A 54 -0.29 -0.44 16.16
CA HIS A 54 0.40 0.03 14.97
C HIS A 54 -0.33 -0.40 13.69
N GLU A 55 -0.73 -1.66 13.57
CA GLU A 55 -1.49 -2.19 12.43
C GLU A 55 -2.80 -1.42 12.22
N TYR A 56 -3.58 -1.22 13.27
CA TYR A 56 -4.82 -0.45 13.21
C TYR A 56 -4.60 1.02 12.90
N PHE A 57 -3.52 1.63 13.42
CA PHE A 57 -3.14 2.99 13.05
C PHE A 57 -2.81 3.10 11.56
N VAL A 58 -1.95 2.22 11.03
CA VAL A 58 -1.55 2.28 9.61
C VAL A 58 -2.71 1.92 8.69
N PHE A 59 -3.60 1.00 9.08
CA PHE A 59 -4.82 0.70 8.34
C PHE A 59 -5.78 1.89 8.31
N THR A 60 -6.00 2.54 9.45
CA THR A 60 -6.85 3.73 9.57
C THR A 60 -6.31 4.88 8.72
N LYS A 61 -5.01 5.19 8.84
CA LYS A 61 -4.32 6.20 8.03
C LYS A 61 -4.45 5.89 6.54
N SER A 62 -4.21 4.65 6.14
CA SER A 62 -4.29 4.21 4.75
C SER A 62 -5.71 4.29 4.18
N THR A 63 -6.73 3.95 4.98
CA THR A 63 -8.15 4.08 4.61
C THR A 63 -8.53 5.55 4.41
N LYS A 64 -8.00 6.45 5.24
CA LYS A 64 -8.16 7.90 5.04
C LYS A 64 -7.48 8.37 3.74
N THR A 65 -6.28 7.89 3.42
CA THR A 65 -5.60 8.18 2.15
C THR A 65 -6.36 7.63 0.94
N LEU A 66 -6.94 6.42 1.05
CA LEU A 66 -7.77 5.82 0.00
C LEU A 66 -8.98 6.70 -0.34
N LYS A 67 -9.58 7.37 0.66
CA LYS A 67 -10.66 8.34 0.43
C LYS A 67 -10.22 9.46 -0.52
N SER A 68 -9.02 10.01 -0.34
CA SER A 68 -8.46 11.05 -1.21
C SER A 68 -8.15 10.52 -2.60
N ILE A 69 -7.52 9.34 -2.69
CA ILE A 69 -7.24 8.66 -3.97
C ILE A 69 -8.52 8.49 -4.79
N LYS A 70 -9.62 8.09 -4.16
CA LYS A 70 -10.92 7.95 -4.83
C LYS A 70 -11.44 9.23 -5.46
N MET A 71 -11.15 10.38 -4.86
CA MET A 71 -11.55 11.68 -5.41
C MET A 71 -10.67 12.03 -6.61
N LEU A 72 -9.34 11.87 -6.46
CA LEU A 72 -8.38 12.15 -7.53
C LEU A 72 -8.59 11.28 -8.76
N LEU A 73 -8.90 9.99 -8.58
CA LEU A 73 -9.21 9.07 -9.69
C LEU A 73 -10.44 9.49 -10.51
N LYS A 74 -11.39 10.22 -9.90
CA LYS A 74 -12.57 10.76 -10.63
C LYS A 74 -12.22 11.99 -11.45
N GLU A 75 -11.22 12.74 -11.01
CA GLU A 75 -10.74 13.96 -11.68
C GLU A 75 -9.58 13.65 -12.65
N GLY A 76 -9.25 12.38 -12.90
CA GLY A 76 -8.16 11.97 -13.79
C GLY A 76 -6.75 12.28 -13.28
N GLN A 77 -6.59 12.64 -12.00
CA GLN A 77 -5.33 13.08 -11.38
C GLN A 77 -4.45 11.88 -10.98
N ASN A 78 -4.05 11.08 -11.97
CA ASN A 78 -3.38 9.80 -11.75
C ASN A 78 -1.98 9.94 -11.14
N GLU A 79 -1.25 10.99 -11.47
CA GLU A 79 0.08 11.30 -10.93
C GLU A 79 0.03 11.50 -9.42
N ASP A 80 -0.92 12.30 -8.93
CA ASP A 80 -1.13 12.54 -7.50
C ASP A 80 -1.62 11.29 -6.76
N VAL A 81 -2.40 10.44 -7.44
CA VAL A 81 -2.77 9.12 -6.90
C VAL A 81 -1.54 8.28 -6.64
N ILE A 82 -0.57 8.24 -7.56
CA ILE A 82 0.68 7.48 -7.37
C ILE A 82 1.51 8.05 -6.20
N ILE A 83 1.55 9.37 -6.03
CA ILE A 83 2.22 10.01 -4.89
C ILE A 83 1.57 9.58 -3.56
N LEU A 84 0.24 9.64 -3.47
CA LEU A 84 -0.47 9.21 -2.26
C LEU A 84 -0.38 7.70 -2.02
N LEU A 85 -0.38 6.90 -3.08
CA LEU A 85 -0.26 5.46 -3.02
C LEU A 85 1.06 5.01 -2.38
N ARG A 86 2.15 5.77 -2.57
CA ARG A 86 3.43 5.55 -1.88
C ARG A 86 3.25 5.45 -0.37
N SER A 87 2.46 6.35 0.22
CA SER A 87 2.22 6.33 1.67
C SER A 87 1.45 5.09 2.12
N ILE A 88 0.53 4.56 1.32
CA ILE A 88 -0.20 3.33 1.64
C ILE A 88 0.76 2.13 1.53
N TYR A 89 1.62 2.12 0.50
CA TYR A 89 2.58 1.03 0.31
C TYR A 89 3.62 0.97 1.44
N GLU A 90 4.16 2.11 1.86
CA GLU A 90 5.09 2.16 3.00
C GLU A 90 4.39 1.75 4.32
N ASN A 91 3.15 2.17 4.54
CA ASN A 91 2.35 1.70 5.68
C ASN A 91 2.17 0.17 5.67
N TYR A 92 1.91 -0.42 4.51
CA TYR A 92 1.83 -1.88 4.34
C TYR A 92 3.15 -2.57 4.69
N LEU A 93 4.28 -2.08 4.16
CA LEU A 93 5.60 -2.64 4.47
C LEU A 93 5.91 -2.56 5.97
N ASN A 94 5.57 -1.44 6.62
CA ASN A 94 5.76 -1.27 8.06
C ASN A 94 4.92 -2.28 8.85
N ALA A 95 3.62 -2.42 8.51
CA ALA A 95 2.72 -3.35 9.18
C ALA A 95 3.24 -4.78 9.09
N ARG A 96 3.53 -5.22 7.86
CA ARG A 96 4.04 -6.56 7.57
C ARG A 96 5.35 -6.83 8.27
N TYR A 97 6.27 -5.88 8.25
CA TYR A 97 7.56 -6.02 8.92
C TYR A 97 7.43 -6.17 10.43
N LEU A 98 6.64 -5.29 11.07
CA LEU A 98 6.48 -5.31 12.51
C LEU A 98 5.76 -6.58 13.00
N ASN A 99 4.83 -7.12 12.20
CA ASN A 99 4.18 -8.40 12.50
C ASN A 99 5.17 -9.57 12.59
N GLU A 100 6.23 -9.58 11.77
CA GLU A 100 7.30 -10.59 11.82
C GLU A 100 8.43 -10.24 12.82
N HIS A 101 8.44 -9.03 13.39
CA HIS A 101 9.49 -8.50 14.27
C HIS A 101 8.86 -7.70 15.44
N GLU A 102 7.93 -8.33 16.17
CA GLU A 102 7.11 -7.66 17.20
C GLU A 102 7.95 -6.96 18.28
N GLU A 103 9.16 -7.45 18.55
CA GLU A 103 10.10 -6.84 19.50
C GLU A 103 10.54 -5.43 19.11
N GLU A 104 10.39 -5.05 17.83
CA GLU A 104 10.77 -3.74 17.30
C GLU A 104 9.70 -2.66 17.48
N TYR A 105 8.57 -2.94 18.14
CA TYR A 105 7.45 -1.99 18.28
C TYR A 105 7.89 -0.60 18.79
N THR A 106 8.92 -0.53 19.65
CA THR A 106 9.50 0.73 20.15
C THR A 106 9.95 1.63 19.01
N ASN A 107 10.55 1.09 17.94
CA ASN A 107 11.00 1.86 16.78
C ASN A 107 9.83 2.38 15.91
N PHE A 108 8.68 1.71 15.95
CA PHE A 108 7.51 2.01 15.12
C PHE A 108 6.44 2.84 15.83
N LEU A 109 6.42 2.83 17.17
CA LEU A 109 5.43 3.54 17.98
C LEU A 109 6.08 4.53 18.94
N GLU A 110 6.83 4.04 19.92
CA GLU A 110 7.32 4.88 21.03
C GLU A 110 8.32 5.94 20.57
N ASN A 111 9.31 5.53 19.76
CA ASN A 111 10.33 6.43 19.25
C ASN A 111 9.72 7.53 18.37
N PRO A 112 8.83 7.23 17.38
CA PRO A 112 8.10 8.26 16.64
C PRO A 112 7.26 9.20 17.52
N LEU A 113 6.58 8.68 18.55
CA LEU A 113 5.83 9.52 19.50
C LEU A 113 6.76 10.47 20.26
N ASN A 114 7.88 9.96 20.78
CA ASN A 114 8.85 10.77 21.51
C ASN A 114 9.57 11.80 20.62
N VAL A 115 9.79 11.48 19.34
CA VAL A 115 10.26 12.47 18.35
C VAL A 115 9.19 13.55 18.15
N ALA A 116 7.92 13.17 17.99
CA ALA A 116 6.81 14.13 17.80
C ALA A 116 6.61 15.06 19.01
N TYR A 117 6.79 14.55 20.23
CA TYR A 117 6.74 15.35 21.46
C TYR A 117 8.04 16.10 21.76
N GLY A 118 9.10 15.88 20.97
CA GLY A 118 10.38 16.56 21.13
C GLY A 118 11.25 16.04 22.27
N TYR A 119 10.94 14.87 22.84
CA TYR A 119 11.86 14.18 23.75
C TYR A 119 13.06 13.62 23.01
N TYR A 120 12.85 13.13 21.78
CA TYR A 120 13.91 12.57 20.93
C TYR A 120 14.16 13.44 19.70
N ILE A 121 15.36 13.31 19.12
CA ILE A 121 15.79 13.98 17.90
C ILE A 121 16.04 12.91 16.84
N MET A 122 15.49 13.12 15.64
CA MET A 122 15.79 12.31 14.46
C MET A 122 16.96 12.95 13.71
N GLU A 123 18.09 12.26 13.70
CA GLU A 123 19.30 12.70 13.00
C GLU A 123 19.18 12.47 11.49
N SER A 124 19.98 13.19 10.70
CA SER A 124 19.99 13.03 9.24
C SER A 124 20.40 11.64 8.75
N THR A 125 21.08 10.87 9.61
CA THR A 125 21.47 9.47 9.38
C THR A 125 20.31 8.49 9.55
N GLY A 126 19.17 8.95 10.07
CA GLY A 126 18.04 8.11 10.49
C GLY A 126 18.15 7.61 11.93
N GLN A 127 19.27 7.87 12.63
CA GLN A 127 19.38 7.54 14.06
C GLN A 127 18.44 8.42 14.90
N ILE A 128 17.87 7.82 15.95
CA ILE A 128 17.03 8.53 16.91
C ILE A 128 17.82 8.63 18.21
N THR A 129 18.01 9.86 18.70
CA THR A 129 18.77 10.15 19.91
C THR A 129 17.90 10.81 20.98
N ASN A 130 18.17 10.52 22.24
CA ASN A 130 17.57 11.26 23.34
C ASN A 130 18.13 12.69 23.36
N ARG A 131 17.24 13.68 23.48
CA ARG A 131 17.60 15.10 23.42
C ARG A 131 18.56 15.52 24.54
N ASP A 132 18.40 14.94 25.74
CA ASP A 132 19.11 15.40 26.94
C ASP A 132 20.52 14.84 27.02
N ASP A 133 20.70 13.52 26.82
CA ASP A 133 21.97 12.83 27.01
C ASP A 133 22.65 12.39 25.69
N ARG A 134 21.99 12.60 24.55
CA ARG A 134 22.46 12.23 23.20
C ARG A 134 22.71 10.73 23.01
N THR A 135 22.15 9.88 23.86
CA THR A 135 22.19 8.42 23.68
C THR A 135 21.33 8.00 22.48
N VAL A 136 21.80 6.99 21.74
CA VAL A 136 21.03 6.41 20.63
C VAL A 136 19.96 5.48 21.20
N VAL A 137 18.70 5.75 20.90
CA VAL A 137 17.52 5.02 21.40
C VAL A 137 16.78 4.23 20.31
N GLY A 138 17.19 4.40 19.05
CA GLY A 138 16.64 3.64 17.93
C GLY A 138 17.08 4.18 16.58
N GLU A 139 16.43 3.68 15.53
CA GLU A 139 16.65 4.11 14.15
C GLU A 139 15.33 4.13 13.37
N GLN A 140 15.17 5.11 12.47
CA GLN A 140 14.11 5.11 11.49
C GLN A 140 14.48 4.14 10.36
N LYS A 141 13.69 3.09 10.19
CA LYS A 141 13.92 2.10 9.14
C LYS A 141 13.48 2.63 7.77
N ASN A 142 14.39 2.55 6.81
CA ASN A 142 14.08 2.82 5.41
C ASN A 142 13.16 1.72 4.84
N PRO A 143 12.21 2.04 3.93
CA PRO A 143 11.30 1.04 3.33
C PRO A 143 12.00 -0.18 2.75
N SER A 144 13.18 -0.01 2.15
CA SER A 144 13.96 -1.11 1.57
C SER A 144 14.45 -2.14 2.60
N LYS A 145 14.54 -1.78 3.88
CA LYS A 145 14.91 -2.67 4.99
C LYS A 145 13.71 -3.46 5.52
N MET A 146 12.49 -3.06 5.16
CA MET A 146 11.24 -3.64 5.65
C MET A 146 10.58 -4.58 4.63
N VAL A 147 11.25 -4.87 3.51
CA VAL A 147 10.70 -5.67 2.43
C VAL A 147 10.85 -7.17 2.73
N LEU A 148 9.72 -7.87 2.79
CA LEU A 148 9.63 -9.27 3.13
C LEU A 148 9.05 -10.12 1.99
N GLY A 149 9.18 -11.44 2.12
CA GLY A 149 8.54 -12.40 1.23
C GLY A 149 8.73 -12.15 -0.28
N LYS A 150 7.65 -12.30 -1.05
CA LYS A 150 7.66 -12.08 -2.51
C LYS A 150 7.75 -10.60 -2.90
N ASP A 151 7.57 -9.68 -1.95
CA ASP A 151 7.67 -8.25 -2.23
C ASP A 151 9.08 -7.84 -2.65
N LYS A 152 10.10 -8.59 -2.22
CA LYS A 152 11.50 -8.42 -2.60
C LYS A 152 11.73 -8.42 -4.12
N HIS A 153 10.87 -9.12 -4.87
CA HIS A 153 11.03 -9.25 -6.31
C HIS A 153 10.58 -8.02 -7.10
N TYR A 154 9.59 -7.29 -6.60
CA TYR A 154 9.04 -6.14 -7.32
C TYR A 154 9.33 -4.79 -6.63
N PHE A 155 9.77 -4.80 -5.36
CA PHE A 155 9.92 -3.59 -4.55
C PHE A 155 10.70 -2.49 -5.25
N TYR A 156 11.92 -2.73 -5.74
CA TYR A 156 12.75 -1.66 -6.29
C TYR A 156 12.15 -1.04 -7.55
N ASP A 157 11.60 -1.86 -8.44
CA ASP A 157 10.99 -1.38 -9.68
C ASP A 157 9.66 -0.64 -9.42
N PHE A 158 8.89 -1.10 -8.43
CA PHE A 158 7.65 -0.46 -8.03
C PHE A 158 7.91 0.85 -7.26
N TYR A 159 8.88 0.85 -6.35
CA TYR A 159 9.25 2.02 -5.56
C TYR A 159 9.88 3.14 -6.42
N ASP A 160 10.58 2.76 -7.49
CA ASP A 160 11.05 3.69 -8.52
C ASP A 160 9.90 4.40 -9.25
N ILE A 161 8.74 3.75 -9.45
CA ILE A 161 7.55 4.42 -9.99
C ILE A 161 7.11 5.53 -9.04
N PHE A 162 6.90 5.22 -7.74
CA PHE A 162 6.50 6.22 -6.75
C PHE A 162 7.46 7.40 -6.68
N SER A 163 8.77 7.10 -6.69
CA SER A 163 9.82 8.11 -6.59
C SER A 163 9.84 9.05 -7.81
N ARG A 164 9.57 8.54 -9.01
CA ARG A 164 9.51 9.36 -10.24
C ARG A 164 8.41 10.42 -10.20
N TYR A 165 7.26 10.12 -9.61
CA TYR A 165 6.17 11.09 -9.47
C TYR A 165 6.31 11.98 -8.23
N SER A 166 6.98 11.50 -7.16
CA SER A 166 7.17 12.26 -5.93
C SER A 166 8.28 13.33 -6.01
N HIS A 167 9.25 13.15 -6.92
CA HIS A 167 10.39 14.05 -7.07
C HIS A 167 10.34 14.75 -8.43
N CYS A 168 10.94 15.94 -8.52
CA CYS A 168 11.08 16.63 -9.80
C CYS A 168 11.95 15.78 -10.75
N ASN A 169 11.32 15.10 -11.69
CA ASN A 169 11.97 14.16 -12.60
C ASN A 169 11.53 14.43 -14.05
N ALA A 170 12.46 14.86 -14.90
CA ALA A 170 12.17 15.14 -16.30
C ALA A 170 11.81 13.88 -17.12
N GLY A 171 12.06 12.67 -16.59
CA GLY A 171 11.70 11.40 -17.22
C GLY A 171 10.21 11.07 -17.21
N ILE A 172 9.36 11.98 -16.69
CA ILE A 172 7.89 11.92 -16.79
C ILE A 172 7.32 13.18 -17.46
N ILE A 173 8.16 13.99 -18.13
CA ILE A 173 7.74 15.25 -18.75
C ILE A 173 6.63 15.03 -19.77
N GLU A 174 6.64 13.90 -20.46
CA GLU A 174 5.64 13.52 -21.45
C GLU A 174 4.24 13.40 -20.85
N HIS A 175 4.11 13.15 -19.55
CA HIS A 175 2.82 13.10 -18.86
C HIS A 175 2.19 14.48 -18.68
N TYR A 176 2.98 15.55 -18.77
CA TYR A 176 2.53 16.94 -18.61
C TYR A 176 2.55 17.73 -19.92
N MET A 177 2.78 17.07 -21.06
CA MET A 177 2.89 17.73 -22.36
C MET A 177 1.89 17.21 -23.40
N GLU A 178 1.30 18.15 -24.12
CA GLU A 178 0.53 17.92 -25.35
C GLU A 178 1.14 18.72 -26.49
N GLY A 179 1.73 18.01 -27.45
CA GLY A 179 2.57 18.64 -28.47
C GLY A 179 3.77 19.33 -27.83
N ALA A 180 3.89 20.65 -28.04
CA ALA A 180 4.98 21.47 -27.49
C ALA A 180 4.59 22.24 -26.21
N ASN A 181 3.34 22.13 -25.74
CA ASN A 181 2.84 22.89 -24.59
C ASN A 181 2.68 22.01 -23.35
N PHE A 182 2.87 22.62 -22.18
CA PHE A 182 2.50 21.98 -20.92
C PHE A 182 0.99 22.06 -20.69
N THR A 183 0.44 21.03 -20.06
CA THR A 183 -0.97 20.95 -19.67
C THR A 183 -1.13 20.25 -18.32
N ILE A 184 -2.18 20.61 -17.61
CA ILE A 184 -2.61 19.96 -16.35
C ILE A 184 -3.80 19.01 -16.55
N GLU A 185 -4.32 18.93 -17.78
CA GLU A 185 -5.54 18.17 -18.11
C GLU A 185 -5.24 16.78 -18.68
N LYS A 186 -3.96 16.47 -18.93
CA LYS A 186 -3.57 15.22 -19.57
C LYS A 186 -3.68 14.06 -18.59
N GLU A 187 -4.54 13.11 -18.92
CA GLU A 187 -4.70 11.87 -18.15
C GLU A 187 -3.74 10.78 -18.66
N ASN A 188 -2.91 10.24 -17.77
CA ASN A 188 -1.95 9.18 -18.11
C ASN A 188 -2.18 7.91 -17.27
N LYS A 189 -1.93 6.74 -17.88
CA LYS A 189 -1.85 5.42 -17.19
C LYS A 189 -3.05 5.13 -16.30
N ASN A 190 -4.24 5.36 -16.84
CA ASN A 190 -5.49 5.33 -16.08
C ASN A 190 -5.77 3.96 -15.45
N LEU A 191 -5.59 2.91 -16.26
CA LEU A 191 -5.75 1.52 -15.82
C LEU A 191 -4.65 1.11 -14.83
N GLU A 192 -3.37 1.34 -15.14
CA GLU A 192 -2.27 0.93 -14.26
C GLU A 192 -2.34 1.61 -12.89
N THR A 193 -2.73 2.88 -12.84
CA THR A 193 -2.85 3.62 -11.58
C THR A 193 -3.89 2.97 -10.67
N ARG A 194 -5.08 2.64 -11.20
CA ARG A 194 -6.11 1.92 -10.44
C ARG A 194 -5.67 0.52 -10.04
N LEU A 195 -4.98 -0.19 -10.94
CA LEU A 195 -4.44 -1.51 -10.64
C LEU A 195 -3.44 -1.44 -9.49
N PHE A 196 -2.56 -0.45 -9.46
CA PHE A 196 -1.59 -0.27 -8.38
C PHE A 196 -2.26 0.09 -7.05
N VAL A 197 -3.31 0.93 -7.08
CA VAL A 197 -4.13 1.22 -5.90
C VAL A 197 -4.73 -0.06 -5.34
N VAL A 198 -5.41 -0.84 -6.18
CA VAL A 198 -6.03 -2.10 -5.77
C VAL A 198 -4.98 -3.09 -5.29
N PHE A 199 -3.84 -3.21 -5.96
CA PHE A 199 -2.76 -4.12 -5.58
C PHE A 199 -2.22 -3.85 -4.18
N VAL A 200 -1.82 -2.61 -3.91
CA VAL A 200 -1.27 -2.22 -2.61
C VAL A 200 -2.34 -2.35 -1.53
N TYR A 201 -3.55 -1.87 -1.80
CA TYR A 201 -4.60 -1.86 -0.79
C TYR A 201 -5.11 -3.27 -0.48
N THR A 202 -5.15 -4.17 -1.47
CA THR A 202 -5.47 -5.59 -1.24
C THR A 202 -4.47 -6.24 -0.32
N LYS A 203 -3.16 -6.02 -0.55
CA LYS A 203 -2.11 -6.57 0.34
C LYS A 203 -2.22 -6.05 1.77
N LEU A 204 -2.44 -4.75 1.94
CA LEU A 204 -2.66 -4.15 3.26
C LEU A 204 -3.92 -4.73 3.94
N PHE A 205 -5.02 -4.83 3.19
CA PHE A 205 -6.29 -5.31 3.69
C PHE A 205 -6.22 -6.79 4.07
N GLU A 206 -5.61 -7.63 3.23
CA GLU A 206 -5.39 -9.04 3.52
C GLU A 206 -4.54 -9.21 4.78
N HIS A 207 -3.40 -8.51 4.85
CA HIS A 207 -2.45 -8.59 5.96
C HIS A 207 -3.05 -8.20 7.32
N ILE A 208 -4.01 -7.27 7.36
CA ILE A 208 -4.55 -6.76 8.63
C ILE A 208 -5.96 -7.29 8.93
N VAL A 209 -6.84 -7.32 7.93
CA VAL A 209 -8.26 -7.62 8.14
C VAL A 209 -8.55 -9.11 8.08
N THR A 210 -7.81 -9.87 7.27
CA THR A 210 -8.12 -11.29 7.05
C THR A 210 -7.34 -12.26 7.95
N VAL A 211 -6.66 -11.75 8.97
CA VAL A 211 -5.87 -12.52 9.95
C VAL A 211 -6.78 -13.42 10.79
N GLU A 212 -6.30 -14.61 11.13
CA GLU A 212 -7.00 -15.51 12.04
C GLU A 212 -7.11 -14.91 13.45
N GLY A 213 -8.33 -14.84 13.98
CA GLY A 213 -8.61 -14.29 15.32
C GLY A 213 -9.13 -12.85 15.32
N GLU A 214 -9.24 -12.21 14.15
CA GLU A 214 -9.83 -10.88 14.04
C GLU A 214 -11.33 -10.88 14.38
N ASP A 215 -11.75 -9.91 15.21
CA ASP A 215 -13.13 -9.79 15.68
C ASP A 215 -13.98 -8.97 14.70
N PHE A 216 -14.88 -9.65 14.00
CA PHE A 216 -15.85 -9.02 13.11
C PHE A 216 -17.16 -8.74 13.83
N LYS A 217 -17.78 -7.60 13.47
CA LYS A 217 -19.11 -7.22 13.97
C LYS A 217 -20.19 -8.28 13.75
N ASN A 218 -20.10 -9.02 12.64
CA ASN A 218 -20.94 -10.17 12.35
C ASN A 218 -20.35 -11.00 11.21
N HIS A 219 -20.80 -12.24 11.08
CA HIS A 219 -20.38 -13.17 10.03
C HIS A 219 -20.59 -12.65 8.60
N LYS A 220 -21.56 -11.75 8.37
CA LYS A 220 -21.74 -11.17 7.04
C LYS A 220 -20.56 -10.27 6.68
N ILE A 221 -20.15 -9.38 7.59
CA ILE A 221 -19.00 -8.49 7.38
C ILE A 221 -17.72 -9.30 7.22
N GLU A 222 -17.51 -10.31 8.08
CA GLU A 222 -16.40 -11.25 7.95
C GLU A 222 -16.34 -11.84 6.54
N ARG A 223 -17.42 -12.49 6.09
CA ARG A 223 -17.50 -13.09 4.76
C ARG A 223 -17.26 -12.07 3.64
N ASP A 224 -17.89 -10.89 3.71
CA ASP A 224 -17.75 -9.86 2.69
C ASP A 224 -16.29 -9.32 2.61
N CYS A 225 -15.55 -9.31 3.74
CA CYS A 225 -14.12 -8.98 3.79
C CYS A 225 -13.23 -10.06 3.15
N TYR A 226 -13.54 -11.34 3.32
CA TYR A 226 -12.82 -12.43 2.65
C TYR A 226 -13.13 -12.46 1.14
N GLU A 227 -14.40 -12.31 0.77
CA GLU A 227 -14.86 -12.34 -0.62
C GLU A 227 -14.22 -11.23 -1.47
N ILE A 228 -14.14 -10.00 -0.94
CA ILE A 228 -13.52 -8.90 -1.70
C ILE A 228 -12.03 -9.13 -1.98
N VAL A 229 -11.30 -9.79 -1.08
CA VAL A 229 -9.89 -10.13 -1.31
C VAL A 229 -9.79 -11.14 -2.46
N LEU A 230 -10.58 -12.21 -2.43
CA LEU A 230 -10.62 -13.22 -3.49
C LEU A 230 -10.96 -12.62 -4.87
N GLU A 231 -12.06 -11.86 -4.94
CA GLU A 231 -12.45 -11.16 -6.17
C GLU A 231 -11.35 -10.23 -6.67
N SER A 232 -10.69 -9.52 -5.76
CA SER A 232 -9.61 -8.60 -6.12
C SER A 232 -8.40 -9.33 -6.69
N LEU A 233 -7.97 -10.43 -6.08
CA LEU A 233 -6.85 -11.24 -6.56
C LEU A 233 -7.14 -11.78 -7.98
N GLU A 234 -8.36 -12.28 -8.23
CA GLU A 234 -8.77 -12.77 -9.54
C GLU A 234 -8.77 -11.67 -10.61
N LEU A 235 -9.36 -10.50 -10.31
CA LEU A 235 -9.40 -9.39 -11.26
C LEU A 235 -7.99 -8.87 -11.56
N GLN A 236 -7.16 -8.70 -10.53
CA GLN A 236 -5.78 -8.28 -10.70
C GLN A 236 -4.99 -9.24 -11.58
N GLU A 237 -5.14 -10.56 -11.39
CA GLU A 237 -4.45 -11.56 -12.21
C GLU A 237 -4.80 -11.44 -13.71
N GLN A 238 -6.08 -11.18 -14.03
CA GLN A 238 -6.56 -10.95 -15.39
C GLN A 238 -5.96 -9.68 -15.99
N ILE A 239 -6.00 -8.57 -15.24
CA ILE A 239 -5.50 -7.27 -15.73
C ILE A 239 -3.98 -7.31 -15.90
N PHE A 240 -3.23 -7.90 -14.96
CA PHE A 240 -1.79 -8.10 -15.11
C PHE A 240 -1.46 -8.89 -16.37
N GLN A 241 -2.22 -9.95 -16.67
CA GLN A 241 -2.02 -10.74 -17.89
C GLN A 241 -2.21 -9.89 -19.15
N ALA A 242 -3.32 -9.14 -19.22
CA ALA A 242 -3.63 -8.28 -20.35
C ALA A 242 -2.57 -7.17 -20.55
N LEU A 243 -2.12 -6.53 -19.48
CA LEU A 243 -1.06 -5.52 -19.55
C LEU A 243 0.28 -6.14 -19.99
N ILE A 244 0.67 -7.29 -19.44
CA ILE A 244 1.90 -7.98 -19.85
C ILE A 244 1.88 -8.28 -21.36
N GLU A 245 0.75 -8.71 -21.90
CA GLU A 245 0.57 -8.94 -23.34
C GLU A 245 0.65 -7.64 -24.15
N GLN A 246 0.04 -6.56 -23.67
CA GLN A 246 0.15 -5.24 -24.29
C GLN A 246 1.59 -4.73 -24.35
N TYR A 247 2.35 -4.85 -23.25
CA TYR A 247 3.77 -4.47 -23.23
C TYR A 247 4.64 -5.42 -24.08
N ASN A 248 4.22 -6.67 -24.31
CA ASN A 248 4.91 -7.59 -25.23
C ASN A 248 4.69 -7.23 -26.70
N ALA A 249 3.49 -6.78 -27.05
CA ALA A 249 3.14 -6.42 -28.42
C ALA A 249 3.69 -5.05 -28.86
N ASN A 250 4.25 -4.27 -27.94
CA ASN A 250 4.80 -2.95 -28.23
C ASN A 250 6.24 -3.06 -28.76
N ASP A 251 6.38 -3.00 -30.08
CA ASP A 251 7.65 -3.11 -30.82
C ASP A 251 8.45 -1.78 -30.91
N SER A 252 8.08 -0.76 -30.13
CA SER A 252 8.83 0.50 -30.10
C SER A 252 10.26 0.28 -29.61
N THR A 253 11.23 0.50 -30.51
CA THR A 253 12.66 0.41 -30.19
C THR A 253 13.09 1.45 -29.16
N PHE A 254 12.46 2.64 -29.18
CA PHE A 254 12.67 3.70 -28.21
C PHE A 254 12.25 3.28 -26.79
N LEU A 255 11.11 2.58 -26.68
CA LEU A 255 10.56 2.15 -25.38
C LEU A 255 11.05 0.78 -24.92
N LYS A 256 11.93 0.11 -25.67
CA LYS A 256 12.37 -1.29 -25.42
C LYS A 256 12.74 -1.57 -23.96
N TYR A 257 13.58 -0.72 -23.35
CA TYR A 257 14.03 -0.93 -21.97
C TYR A 257 12.93 -0.61 -20.95
N SER A 258 12.14 0.43 -21.20
CA SER A 258 10.99 0.80 -20.36
C SER A 258 9.94 -0.33 -20.36
N ASN A 259 9.57 -0.83 -21.54
CA ASN A 259 8.63 -1.95 -21.70
C ASN A 259 9.16 -3.23 -21.04
N LYS A 260 10.46 -3.53 -21.19
CA LYS A 260 11.08 -4.67 -20.51
C LYS A 260 11.00 -4.54 -18.99
N LYS A 261 11.28 -3.36 -18.43
CA LYS A 261 11.19 -3.09 -16.99
C LYS A 261 9.76 -3.23 -16.49
N MET A 262 8.79 -2.59 -17.15
CA MET A 262 7.38 -2.66 -16.77
C MET A 262 6.83 -4.09 -16.85
N LYS A 263 7.16 -4.83 -17.91
CA LYS A 263 6.81 -6.26 -18.02
C LYS A 263 7.38 -7.09 -16.87
N GLY A 264 8.64 -6.86 -16.49
CA GLY A 264 9.28 -7.53 -15.36
C GLY A 264 8.51 -7.27 -14.07
N LEU A 265 8.26 -5.99 -13.79
CA LEU A 265 7.48 -5.55 -12.65
C LEU A 265 6.09 -6.21 -12.59
N LEU A 266 5.29 -6.12 -13.66
CA LEU A 266 3.93 -6.69 -13.69
C LEU A 266 3.94 -8.22 -13.49
N LYS A 267 4.95 -8.92 -14.02
CA LYS A 267 5.10 -10.37 -13.78
C LYS A 267 5.40 -10.68 -12.32
N ASP A 268 6.26 -9.90 -11.69
CA ASP A 268 6.69 -10.12 -10.31
C ASP A 268 5.55 -9.78 -9.33
N MET A 269 4.82 -8.69 -9.59
CA MET A 269 3.59 -8.33 -8.86
C MET A 269 2.53 -9.43 -9.02
N LYS A 270 2.25 -9.90 -10.25
CA LYS A 270 1.30 -11.00 -10.49
C LYS A 270 1.69 -12.28 -9.74
N ARG A 271 2.98 -12.66 -9.71
CA ARG A 271 3.44 -13.83 -8.94
C ARG A 271 3.27 -13.63 -7.43
N SER A 272 3.37 -12.39 -6.96
CA SER A 272 3.21 -12.04 -5.55
C SER A 272 1.76 -12.16 -5.05
N LEU A 273 0.75 -12.13 -5.95
CA LEU A 273 -0.66 -12.36 -5.58
C LEU A 273 -0.92 -13.76 -4.98
N LYS A 274 -0.01 -14.71 -5.22
CA LYS A 274 -0.10 -16.08 -4.69
C LYS A 274 0.54 -16.23 -3.31
N GLU A 275 1.12 -15.17 -2.75
CA GLU A 275 1.57 -15.16 -1.36
C GLU A 275 0.37 -14.83 -0.50
N GLU A 276 0.04 -15.74 0.42
CA GLU A 276 -0.99 -15.55 1.42
C GLU A 276 -0.38 -14.72 2.56
N LEU A 277 -0.96 -13.55 2.82
CA LEU A 277 -0.54 -12.60 3.85
C LEU A 277 -1.43 -12.71 5.10
N GLY A 278 -2.71 -12.98 4.90
CA GLY A 278 -3.69 -13.28 5.95
C GLY A 278 -4.16 -14.72 5.87
N SER A 279 -5.39 -15.01 6.31
CA SER A 279 -5.96 -16.37 6.29
C SER A 279 -7.16 -16.45 5.35
N VAL A 280 -6.94 -16.27 4.05
CA VAL A 280 -8.02 -16.13 3.05
C VAL A 280 -8.80 -17.44 2.86
N LYS A 281 -8.27 -18.59 3.30
CA LYS A 281 -8.85 -19.93 3.13
C LYS A 281 -9.63 -20.47 4.34
N LYS A 282 -10.34 -19.64 5.11
CA LYS A 282 -11.12 -20.12 6.28
C LYS A 282 -12.31 -21.05 5.96
N HIS A 283 -12.77 -21.16 4.71
CA HIS A 283 -14.02 -21.87 4.36
C HIS A 283 -13.94 -22.94 3.25
N ASN A 284 -12.76 -23.50 2.98
CA ASN A 284 -12.61 -24.60 2.01
C ASN A 284 -12.62 -26.02 2.61
N ASN A 285 -13.20 -26.21 3.80
CA ASN A 285 -13.49 -27.53 4.38
C ASN A 285 -14.97 -27.64 4.77
#